data_AF-A0A533S3A6-F1
#
_entry.id   AF-A0A533S3A6-F1
#
_cell.length_a   1.000
_cell.length_b   1.000
_cell.length_c   1.000
_cell.angle_alpha   90.00
_cell.angle_beta   90.00
_cell.angle_gamma   90.00
#
_symmetry.space_group_name_H-M   'P 1'
#
loop_
_entity.id
_entity.type
_entity.pdbx_description
1 polymer ?
#
loop_
_entity_poly.entity_id
_entity_poly.type
_entity_poly.pdbx_seq_one_letter_code
_entity_poly.pdbx_strand_id
1 'polypeptide(L)'
;MRHYFLTGEYGRRLNLEGGEKAAWLILCGGEEIELLNHHRDTLLADWIKENPCSRPWFWWEYDAPKEPVSNRFREISFHARRERIGGTGSPSWEHLNIGPCFSIGLPCSWVSSFDEAYYNGRAVDIHGNIIPTNYKEGHFKGKAIDPNDPPTFESEAAYLSRHGLLTKEEKAYLKKFPKLLEPEAVVFDECDEEEAEPAACTPQ
;
A
#
# COMPACT_ATOMS: atom_id res chain seq x y z
N MET A 1 0.71 -21.78 -12.17
CA MET A 1 1.33 -20.55 -11.66
C MET A 1 0.34 -20.00 -10.64
N ARG A 2 0.61 -20.17 -9.33
CA ARG A 2 -0.34 -19.90 -8.24
C ARG A 2 -0.05 -18.50 -7.71
N HIS A 3 -0.91 -17.55 -8.04
CA HIS A 3 -0.91 -16.24 -7.42
C HIS A 3 -1.55 -16.37 -6.03
N TYR A 4 -0.75 -16.18 -4.99
CA TYR A 4 -1.23 -16.05 -3.62
C TYR A 4 -1.47 -14.57 -3.35
N PHE A 5 -2.68 -14.11 -3.63
CA PHE A 5 -3.17 -12.82 -3.13
C PHE A 5 -4.26 -13.08 -2.09
N LEU A 6 -3.98 -12.68 -0.86
CA LEU A 6 -5.00 -12.43 0.16
C LEU A 6 -5.57 -11.04 -0.12
N THR A 7 -6.41 -10.91 -1.15
CA THR A 7 -7.37 -9.82 -1.27
C THR A 7 -8.76 -10.39 -0.92
N GLY A 8 -9.51 -9.61 -0.15
CA GLY A 8 -10.64 -10.04 0.69
C GLY A 8 -11.92 -10.53 0.00
N GLU A 9 -11.88 -10.99 -1.24
CA GLU A 9 -13.08 -11.50 -1.94
C GLU A 9 -13.00 -12.97 -2.40
N TYR A 10 -11.85 -13.65 -2.33
CA TYR A 10 -11.70 -15.01 -2.88
C TYR A 10 -11.66 -16.17 -1.86
N GLY A 11 -12.12 -15.93 -0.63
CA GLY A 11 -12.23 -16.98 0.41
C GLY A 11 -13.40 -17.97 0.22
N ARG A 12 -14.37 -17.71 -0.66
CA ARG A 12 -15.60 -18.54 -0.78
C ARG A 12 -15.66 -19.51 -1.96
N ARG A 13 -14.73 -19.46 -2.92
CA ARG A 13 -14.89 -20.18 -4.21
C ARG A 13 -14.09 -21.48 -4.36
N LEU A 14 -13.26 -21.85 -3.38
CA LEU A 14 -12.40 -23.02 -3.50
C LEU A 14 -12.80 -24.08 -2.47
N ASN A 15 -13.69 -25.01 -2.88
CA ASN A 15 -13.92 -26.30 -2.24
C ASN A 15 -12.62 -27.12 -2.28
N LEU A 16 -11.71 -26.89 -1.32
CA LEU A 16 -10.45 -27.62 -1.18
C LEU A 16 -10.58 -28.62 -0.03
N GLU A 17 -11.09 -29.81 -0.35
CA GLU A 17 -10.86 -31.02 0.44
C GLU A 17 -9.47 -31.56 0.07
N GLY A 18 -8.45 -31.29 0.91
CA GLY A 18 -7.15 -31.97 0.85
C GLY A 18 -5.94 -31.09 0.49
N GLY A 19 -5.24 -30.60 1.52
CA GLY A 19 -3.91 -29.99 1.38
C GLY A 19 -3.59 -28.91 2.43
N GLU A 20 -3.46 -29.31 3.69
CA GLU A 20 -3.38 -28.48 4.91
C GLU A 20 -2.18 -27.51 5.08
N LYS A 21 -1.56 -26.95 4.04
CA LYS A 21 -0.29 -26.19 4.24
C LYS A 21 -0.16 -24.77 3.71
N ALA A 22 -1.21 -24.10 3.24
CA ALA A 22 -1.05 -22.70 2.78
C ALA A 22 -2.26 -21.77 2.98
N ALA A 23 -3.22 -22.13 3.83
CA ALA A 23 -4.45 -21.33 4.03
C ALA A 23 -4.42 -20.38 5.25
N TRP A 24 -3.31 -20.27 5.97
CA TRP A 24 -3.33 -19.67 7.31
C TRP A 24 -2.67 -18.29 7.33
N LEU A 25 -3.49 -17.26 7.54
CA LEU A 25 -3.32 -16.14 8.49
C LEU A 25 -4.29 -15.00 8.12
N ILE A 26 -5.59 -15.17 8.41
CA ILE A 26 -6.51 -14.06 8.66
C ILE A 26 -7.46 -14.50 9.79
N LEU A 27 -7.02 -14.44 11.04
CA LEU A 27 -7.89 -14.49 12.23
C LEU A 27 -7.23 -13.64 13.32
N CYS A 28 -8.01 -12.82 14.03
CA CYS A 28 -7.55 -11.78 14.96
C CYS A 28 -7.45 -12.29 16.41
N GLY A 29 -6.30 -12.84 16.81
CA GLY A 29 -6.19 -13.65 18.02
C GLY A 29 -4.86 -13.75 18.78
N GLY A 30 -3.74 -13.09 18.46
CA GLY A 30 -2.50 -13.15 19.28
C GLY A 30 -1.73 -14.49 19.32
N GLU A 31 -2.39 -15.65 19.23
CA GLU A 31 -1.77 -16.96 19.01
C GLU A 31 -1.03 -17.02 17.65
N GLU A 32 -1.41 -16.15 16.71
CA GLU A 32 -0.83 -16.05 15.37
C GLU A 32 0.62 -15.57 15.39
N ILE A 33 0.99 -14.70 16.35
CA ILE A 33 2.38 -14.22 16.46
C ILE A 33 3.27 -15.37 16.89
N GLU A 34 2.81 -16.25 17.79
CA GLU A 34 3.57 -17.42 18.20
C GLU A 34 3.75 -18.41 17.06
N LEU A 35 2.68 -18.67 16.31
CA LEU A 35 2.74 -19.54 15.14
C LEU A 35 3.65 -18.98 14.04
N LEU A 36 3.55 -17.67 13.78
CA LEU A 36 4.43 -16.98 12.84
C LEU A 36 5.88 -17.08 13.31
N ASN A 37 6.16 -16.80 14.58
CA ASN A 37 7.52 -16.93 15.14
C ASN A 37 8.07 -18.36 15.00
N HIS A 38 7.20 -19.38 15.12
CA HIS A 38 7.60 -20.78 14.96
C HIS A 38 7.91 -21.17 13.51
N HIS A 39 7.22 -20.56 12.52
CA HIS A 39 7.31 -20.94 11.11
C HIS A 39 7.97 -19.91 10.19
N ARG A 40 8.30 -18.71 10.68
CA ARG A 40 8.73 -17.57 9.85
C ARG A 40 9.94 -17.87 8.98
N ASP A 41 10.95 -18.59 9.50
CA ASP A 41 12.19 -18.85 8.77
C ASP A 41 11.93 -19.77 7.57
N THR A 42 11.09 -20.79 7.76
CA THR A 42 10.67 -21.71 6.70
C THR A 42 9.81 -20.99 5.66
N LEU A 43 8.82 -20.22 6.10
CA LEU A 43 7.95 -19.44 5.20
C LEU A 43 8.74 -18.43 4.38
N LEU A 44 9.68 -17.73 5.01
CA LEU A 44 10.53 -16.75 4.35
C LEU A 44 11.49 -17.42 3.36
N ALA A 45 12.09 -18.55 3.72
CA ALA A 45 12.96 -19.30 2.82
C ALA A 45 12.21 -19.80 1.57
N ASP A 46 11.00 -20.34 1.76
CA ASP A 46 10.15 -20.77 0.65
C ASP A 46 9.71 -19.58 -0.21
N TRP A 47 9.33 -18.46 0.40
CA TRP A 47 9.00 -17.23 -0.32
C TRP A 47 10.17 -16.71 -1.15
N ILE A 48 11.37 -16.61 -0.59
CA ILE A 48 12.58 -16.13 -1.30
C ILE A 48 12.90 -17.01 -2.51
N LYS A 49 12.66 -18.31 -2.40
CA LYS A 49 12.87 -19.25 -3.50
C LYS A 49 11.91 -19.01 -4.66
N GLU A 50 10.65 -18.68 -4.37
CA GLU A 50 9.60 -18.48 -5.38
C GLU A 50 9.52 -17.03 -5.89
N ASN A 51 9.82 -16.06 -5.04
CA ASN A 51 9.69 -14.62 -5.25
C ASN A 51 10.97 -13.89 -4.82
N PRO A 52 12.11 -14.17 -5.48
CA PRO A 52 13.40 -13.61 -5.08
C PRO A 52 13.36 -12.07 -5.07
N CYS A 53 13.98 -11.46 -4.07
CA CYS A 53 14.07 -10.01 -3.89
C CYS A 53 12.73 -9.30 -3.57
N SER A 54 11.78 -10.04 -3.01
CA SER A 54 10.53 -9.51 -2.42
C SER A 54 10.31 -10.13 -1.04
N ARG A 55 9.33 -9.64 -0.27
CA ARG A 55 8.99 -10.21 1.03
C ARG A 55 7.47 -10.38 1.19
N PRO A 56 7.02 -11.40 1.95
CA PRO A 56 5.61 -11.55 2.23
C PRO A 56 5.10 -10.41 3.11
N TRP A 57 3.81 -10.11 3.04
CA TRP A 57 3.19 -8.98 3.76
C TRP A 57 3.49 -8.98 5.27
N PHE A 58 3.47 -10.14 5.92
CA PHE A 58 3.71 -10.24 7.37
C PHE A 58 5.14 -9.87 7.74
N TRP A 59 6.10 -10.09 6.84
CA TRP A 59 7.49 -9.71 7.09
C TRP A 59 7.62 -8.18 7.19
N TRP A 60 6.89 -7.44 6.36
CA TRP A 60 6.83 -5.98 6.42
C TRP A 60 6.23 -5.48 7.75
N GLU A 61 5.25 -6.20 8.30
CA GLU A 61 4.59 -5.84 9.55
C GLU A 61 5.46 -6.14 10.78
N TYR A 62 6.13 -7.30 10.81
CA TYR A 62 6.76 -7.82 12.04
C TYR A 62 8.28 -7.79 12.05
N ASP A 63 8.95 -8.05 10.92
CA ASP A 63 10.40 -8.29 10.86
C ASP A 63 11.19 -7.18 10.14
N ALA A 64 10.54 -6.40 9.27
CA ALA A 64 11.21 -5.38 8.48
C ALA A 64 11.78 -4.25 9.35
N PRO A 65 12.96 -3.69 9.01
CA PRO A 65 13.52 -2.54 9.71
C PRO A 65 12.55 -1.36 9.72
N LYS A 66 12.18 -0.94 10.93
CA LYS A 66 11.23 0.15 11.15
C LYS A 66 11.96 1.47 11.40
N GLU A 67 11.56 2.50 10.68
CA GLU A 67 12.06 3.86 10.83
C GLU A 67 11.03 4.72 11.58
N PRO A 68 11.48 5.72 12.36
CA PRO A 68 10.56 6.62 13.04
C PRO A 68 9.81 7.50 12.02
N VAL A 69 8.49 7.48 12.09
CA VAL A 69 7.59 8.35 11.32
C VAL A 69 6.95 9.32 12.30
N SER A 70 7.27 10.61 12.14
CA SER A 70 6.65 11.68 12.91
C SER A 70 5.25 11.94 12.37
N ASN A 71 4.24 11.79 13.22
CA ASN A 71 2.89 12.25 12.91
C ASN A 71 2.65 13.64 13.54
N ARG A 72 1.54 14.29 13.14
CA ARG A 72 1.15 15.60 13.67
C ARG A 72 0.90 15.60 15.18
N PHE A 73 0.60 14.43 15.76
CA PHE A 73 0.35 14.23 17.18
C PHE A 73 1.65 14.09 18.01
N ARG A 74 2.83 14.22 17.38
CA ARG A 74 4.14 14.06 18.02
C ARG A 74 4.38 12.68 18.64
N GLU A 75 3.55 11.70 18.33
CA GLU A 75 3.81 10.31 18.64
C GLU A 75 4.75 9.76 17.56
N ILE A 76 5.92 9.32 17.98
CA ILE A 76 6.85 8.63 17.10
C ILE A 76 6.31 7.22 16.91
N SER A 77 5.79 6.97 15.72
CA SER A 77 5.43 5.63 15.27
C SER A 77 6.60 5.01 14.51
N PHE A 78 6.71 3.69 14.49
CA PHE A 78 7.80 2.98 13.80
C PHE A 78 7.21 2.13 12.68
N HIS A 79 7.62 2.38 11.45
CA HIS A 79 7.12 1.67 10.28
C HIS A 79 8.24 1.29 9.33
N ALA A 80 8.14 0.11 8.72
CA ALA A 80 8.95 -0.19 7.54
C ALA A 80 8.41 0.64 6.38
N ARG A 81 9.26 1.48 5.79
CA ARG A 81 8.88 2.42 4.73
C ARG A 81 9.87 2.37 3.58
N ARG A 82 9.34 2.24 2.37
CA ARG A 82 10.09 2.40 1.12
C ARG A 82 10.28 3.89 0.83
N GLU A 83 11.47 4.26 0.37
CA GLU A 83 11.79 5.64 0.02
C GLU A 83 11.02 6.09 -1.22
N ARG A 84 10.41 7.29 -1.15
CA ARG A 84 9.80 7.94 -2.31
C ARG A 84 10.90 8.48 -3.20
N ILE A 85 10.83 8.16 -4.49
CA ILE A 85 11.81 8.58 -5.50
C ILE A 85 11.28 9.74 -6.34
N GLY A 86 9.97 9.79 -6.58
CA GLY A 86 9.37 10.84 -7.40
C GLY A 86 7.85 10.81 -7.46
N GLY A 87 7.31 11.35 -8.55
CA GLY A 87 5.89 11.45 -8.84
C GLY A 87 5.16 12.54 -8.05
N THR A 88 3.88 12.72 -8.34
CA THR A 88 2.96 13.69 -7.75
C THR A 88 1.86 12.98 -6.96
N GLY A 89 1.58 13.50 -5.76
CA GLY A 89 0.66 12.91 -4.79
C GLY A 89 1.22 12.98 -3.38
N SER A 90 0.36 13.18 -2.40
CA SER A 90 0.72 13.22 -0.99
C SER A 90 0.04 12.08 -0.22
N PRO A 91 0.77 11.32 0.61
CA PRO A 91 0.15 10.40 1.56
C PRO A 91 -0.81 11.13 2.50
N SER A 92 -1.98 10.56 2.77
CA SER A 92 -3.02 11.23 3.57
C SER A 92 -2.55 11.58 4.98
N TRP A 93 -1.73 10.72 5.59
CA TRP A 93 -1.23 10.94 6.95
C TRP A 93 -0.37 12.19 7.11
N GLU A 94 0.22 12.70 6.02
CA GLU A 94 1.01 13.95 6.03
C GLU A 94 0.14 15.20 6.15
N HIS A 95 -1.12 15.16 5.72
CA HIS A 95 -1.96 16.36 5.60
C HIS A 95 -3.37 16.27 6.21
N LEU A 96 -3.95 15.07 6.34
CA LEU A 96 -5.36 14.86 6.73
C LEU A 96 -5.57 14.47 8.20
N ASN A 97 -4.55 14.64 9.04
CA ASN A 97 -4.63 14.29 10.47
C ASN A 97 -4.97 12.79 10.71
N ILE A 98 -4.50 11.93 9.82
CA ILE A 98 -4.65 10.47 9.88
C ILE A 98 -3.32 9.88 10.37
N GLY A 99 -3.38 8.78 11.13
CA GLY A 99 -2.19 8.05 11.52
C GLY A 99 -1.45 7.45 10.33
N PRO A 100 -0.10 7.39 10.34
CA PRO A 100 0.64 6.72 9.28
C PRO A 100 0.23 5.25 9.19
N CYS A 101 -0.01 4.79 7.96
CA CYS A 101 -0.39 3.41 7.66
C CYS A 101 0.32 3.01 6.38
N PHE A 102 0.98 1.85 6.42
CA PHE A 102 1.78 1.34 5.31
C PHE A 102 1.40 -0.10 5.01
N SER A 103 1.39 -0.46 3.73
CA SER A 103 1.27 -1.82 3.23
C SER A 103 2.50 -2.08 2.37
N ILE A 104 3.25 -3.14 2.65
CA ILE A 104 4.52 -3.48 1.98
C ILE A 104 5.50 -2.30 1.86
N GLY A 105 5.51 -1.44 2.89
CA GLY A 105 6.35 -0.23 2.93
C GLY A 105 5.84 0.97 2.13
N LEU A 106 4.67 0.88 1.50
CA LEU A 106 4.02 1.97 0.76
C LEU A 106 2.84 2.56 1.55
N PRO A 107 2.56 3.87 1.45
CA PRO A 107 1.39 4.46 2.11
C PRO A 107 0.07 3.83 1.66
N CYS A 108 -0.79 3.47 2.61
CA CYS A 108 -2.11 2.87 2.34
C CYS A 108 -3.16 3.86 1.87
N SER A 109 -2.96 5.17 2.07
CA SER A 109 -3.94 6.19 1.73
C SER A 109 -3.27 7.47 1.22
N TRP A 110 -3.97 8.12 0.31
CA TRP A 110 -3.50 9.28 -0.44
C TRP A 110 -4.54 10.39 -0.43
N VAL A 111 -4.09 11.62 -0.49
CA VAL A 111 -4.95 12.80 -0.67
C VAL A 111 -5.73 12.62 -1.98
N SER A 112 -7.05 12.70 -1.91
CA SER A 112 -7.91 12.64 -3.10
C SER A 112 -8.02 14.00 -3.79
N SER A 113 -8.50 14.01 -5.04
CA SER A 113 -8.86 15.25 -5.75
C SER A 113 -9.93 16.06 -4.99
N PHE A 114 -10.87 15.36 -4.35
CA PHE A 114 -11.88 15.98 -3.50
C PHE A 114 -11.25 16.64 -2.26
N ASP A 115 -10.33 15.97 -1.56
CA ASP A 115 -9.64 16.56 -0.41
C ASP A 115 -8.89 17.83 -0.81
N GLU A 116 -8.12 17.79 -1.90
CA GLU A 116 -7.39 18.95 -2.39
C GLU A 116 -8.34 20.10 -2.75
N ALA A 117 -9.47 19.81 -3.39
CA ALA A 117 -10.46 20.84 -3.74
C ALA A 117 -11.18 21.38 -2.49
N TYR A 118 -11.62 20.52 -1.58
CA TYR A 118 -12.41 20.89 -0.40
C TYR A 118 -11.61 21.77 0.54
N TYR A 119 -10.39 21.35 0.89
CA TYR A 119 -9.53 22.11 1.80
C TYR A 119 -8.87 23.34 1.17
N ASN A 120 -9.10 23.59 -0.12
CA ASN A 120 -8.76 24.85 -0.80
C ASN A 120 -9.99 25.67 -1.22
N GLY A 121 -11.21 25.30 -0.79
CA GLY A 121 -12.43 26.05 -1.09
C GLY A 121 -12.90 25.98 -2.55
N ARG A 122 -12.53 24.91 -3.27
CA ARG A 122 -12.87 24.65 -4.67
C ARG A 122 -13.84 23.49 -4.88
N ALA A 123 -14.11 22.68 -3.85
CA ALA A 123 -15.02 21.54 -3.99
C ALA A 123 -16.45 21.98 -4.32
N VAL A 124 -17.11 21.19 -5.17
CA VAL A 124 -18.50 21.39 -5.58
C VAL A 124 -19.37 20.21 -5.13
N ASP A 125 -20.65 20.46 -4.88
CA ASP A 125 -21.65 19.44 -4.62
C ASP A 125 -22.08 18.71 -5.92
N ILE A 126 -23.03 17.77 -5.79
CA ILE A 126 -23.59 17.02 -6.92
C ILE A 126 -24.33 17.88 -7.96
N HIS A 127 -24.64 19.13 -7.64
CA HIS A 127 -25.29 20.10 -8.52
C HIS A 127 -24.30 21.11 -9.11
N GLY A 128 -23.00 20.97 -8.83
CA GLY A 128 -21.95 21.88 -9.29
C GLY A 128 -21.85 23.18 -8.47
N ASN A 129 -22.55 23.31 -7.35
CA ASN A 129 -22.43 24.48 -6.48
C ASN A 129 -21.22 24.30 -5.56
N ILE A 130 -20.46 25.38 -5.33
CA ILE A 130 -19.34 25.36 -4.37
C ILE A 130 -19.85 24.99 -2.97
N ILE A 131 -19.21 24.02 -2.34
CA ILE A 131 -19.50 23.63 -0.97
C ILE A 131 -19.01 24.75 -0.03
N PRO A 132 -19.88 25.35 0.80
CA PRO A 132 -19.47 26.42 1.70
C PRO A 132 -18.44 25.95 2.71
N THR A 133 -17.26 26.57 2.72
CA THR A 133 -16.21 26.32 3.72
C THR A 133 -15.51 27.63 4.09
N ASN A 134 -14.74 27.62 5.18
CA ASN A 134 -13.84 28.73 5.54
C ASN A 134 -12.45 28.59 4.90
N TYR A 135 -12.23 27.57 4.07
CA TYR A 135 -10.96 27.33 3.41
C TYR A 135 -10.80 28.22 2.17
N LYS A 136 -9.56 28.56 1.84
CA LYS A 136 -9.20 29.39 0.69
C LYS A 136 -8.09 28.72 -0.09
N GLU A 137 -7.94 29.13 -1.34
CA GLU A 137 -6.87 28.63 -2.19
C GLU A 137 -5.50 28.75 -1.50
N GLY A 138 -4.77 27.65 -1.46
CA GLY A 138 -3.45 27.55 -0.83
C GLY A 138 -3.45 27.25 0.68
N HIS A 139 -4.60 27.14 1.34
CA HIS A 139 -4.69 26.69 2.74
C HIS A 139 -4.22 25.24 2.92
N PHE A 140 -4.47 24.39 1.93
CA PHE A 140 -4.09 22.98 1.98
C PHE A 140 -2.93 22.70 1.02
N LYS A 141 -1.90 22.01 1.54
CA LYS A 141 -0.67 21.70 0.81
C LYS A 141 -0.62 20.28 0.26
N GLY A 142 -1.53 19.41 0.70
CA GLY A 142 -1.64 18.06 0.16
C GLY A 142 -2.02 18.10 -1.31
N LYS A 143 -1.40 17.20 -2.08
CA LYS A 143 -1.65 17.06 -3.51
C LYS A 143 -2.32 15.75 -3.81
N ALA A 144 -3.38 15.82 -4.59
CA ALA A 144 -3.93 14.64 -5.22
C ALA A 144 -2.88 14.00 -6.14
N ILE A 145 -3.05 12.70 -6.39
CA ILE A 145 -2.20 11.98 -7.34
C ILE A 145 -2.46 12.50 -8.75
N ASP A 146 -1.39 12.73 -9.51
CA ASP A 146 -1.48 12.99 -10.94
C ASP A 146 -1.40 11.64 -11.68
N PRO A 147 -2.43 11.23 -12.43
CA PRO A 147 -2.40 9.98 -13.19
C PRO A 147 -1.27 9.91 -14.22
N ASN A 148 -0.76 11.05 -14.70
CA ASN A 148 0.34 11.11 -15.67
C ASN A 148 1.72 11.17 -15.00
N ASP A 149 1.76 11.37 -13.69
CA ASP A 149 2.98 11.41 -12.88
C ASP A 149 2.68 10.78 -11.50
N PRO A 150 2.35 9.48 -11.44
CA PRO A 150 1.98 8.85 -10.18
C PRO A 150 3.19 8.79 -9.23
N PRO A 151 2.98 8.77 -7.91
CA PRO A 151 4.05 8.60 -6.94
C PRO A 151 4.89 7.35 -7.26
N THR A 152 6.21 7.50 -7.24
CA THR A 152 7.14 6.38 -7.42
C THR A 152 7.99 6.17 -6.18
N PHE A 153 8.28 4.90 -5.89
CA PHE A 153 9.03 4.47 -4.71
C PHE A 153 10.15 3.51 -5.10
N GLU A 154 11.21 3.43 -4.29
CA GLU A 154 12.25 2.41 -4.44
C GLU A 154 11.59 1.03 -4.48
N SER A 155 12.02 0.08 -5.31
CA SER A 155 11.44 -1.27 -5.35
C SER A 155 11.62 -2.04 -4.03
N GLU A 156 10.91 -3.15 -3.84
CA GLU A 156 11.18 -4.05 -2.70
C GLU A 156 12.65 -4.52 -2.69
N ALA A 157 13.20 -4.85 -3.85
CA ALA A 157 14.60 -5.26 -3.97
C ALA A 157 15.57 -4.14 -3.59
N ALA A 158 15.26 -2.90 -3.96
CA ALA A 158 16.06 -1.73 -3.60
C ALA A 158 16.03 -1.49 -2.08
N TYR A 159 14.86 -1.59 -1.45
CA TYR A 159 14.72 -1.52 0.00
C TYR A 159 15.55 -2.60 0.70
N LEU A 160 15.43 -3.86 0.27
CA LEU A 160 16.21 -4.97 0.83
C LEU A 160 17.71 -4.78 0.64
N SER A 161 18.13 -4.23 -0.49
CA SER A 161 19.53 -3.92 -0.77
C SER A 161 20.05 -2.83 0.17
N ARG A 162 19.29 -1.72 0.33
CA ARG A 162 19.63 -0.58 1.19
C ARG A 162 19.82 -1.01 2.65
N HIS A 163 18.99 -1.92 3.14
CA HIS A 163 19.05 -2.46 4.51
C HIS A 163 19.96 -3.69 4.68
N GLY A 164 20.64 -4.14 3.62
CA GLY A 164 21.55 -5.29 3.68
C GLY A 164 20.87 -6.65 3.91
N LEU A 165 19.59 -6.77 3.56
CA LEU A 165 18.72 -7.91 3.84
C LEU A 165 18.65 -8.96 2.72
N LEU A 166 19.34 -8.70 1.60
CA LEU A 166 19.41 -9.65 0.49
C LEU A 166 20.34 -10.83 0.83
N THR A 167 19.87 -12.05 0.57
CA THR A 167 20.71 -13.25 0.62
C THR A 167 21.79 -13.25 -0.47
N LYS A 168 22.76 -14.16 -0.38
CA LYS A 168 23.80 -14.30 -1.41
C LYS A 168 23.19 -14.66 -2.76
N GLU A 169 22.17 -15.51 -2.75
CA GLU A 169 21.43 -15.99 -3.89
C GLU A 169 20.62 -14.87 -4.53
N GLU A 170 19.92 -14.06 -3.72
CA GLU A 170 19.19 -12.86 -4.19
C GLU A 170 20.14 -11.83 -4.81
N LYS A 171 21.30 -11.58 -4.20
CA LYS A 171 22.33 -10.70 -4.79
C LYS A 171 22.81 -11.21 -6.15
N ALA A 172 22.98 -12.53 -6.30
CA ALA A 172 23.34 -13.13 -7.58
C ALA A 172 22.18 -13.07 -8.59
N TYR A 173 20.94 -13.17 -8.12
CA TYR A 173 19.73 -13.02 -8.92
C TYR A 173 19.58 -11.60 -9.47
N LEU A 174 19.73 -10.56 -8.63
CA LEU A 174 19.65 -9.16 -9.06
C LEU A 174 20.69 -8.78 -10.12
N LYS A 175 21.89 -9.37 -10.08
CA LYS A 175 22.88 -9.18 -11.16
C LYS A 175 22.36 -9.64 -12.52
N LYS A 176 21.48 -10.65 -12.55
CA LYS A 176 20.84 -11.15 -13.79
C LYS A 176 19.58 -10.37 -14.14
N PHE A 177 18.91 -9.78 -13.14
CA PHE A 177 17.65 -9.06 -13.29
C PHE A 177 17.72 -7.65 -12.67
N PRO A 178 18.57 -6.75 -13.20
CA PRO A 178 18.79 -5.43 -12.60
C PRO A 178 17.53 -4.56 -12.59
N LYS A 179 16.59 -4.79 -13.51
CA LYS A 179 15.29 -4.10 -13.57
C LYS A 179 14.45 -4.23 -12.28
N LEU A 180 14.72 -5.23 -11.45
CA LEU A 180 14.04 -5.36 -10.15
C LEU A 180 14.42 -4.25 -9.17
N LEU A 181 15.46 -3.47 -9.46
CA LEU A 181 15.85 -2.28 -8.70
C LEU A 181 15.18 -0.99 -9.22
N GLU A 182 14.45 -1.05 -10.33
CA GLU A 182 13.78 0.12 -10.89
C GLU A 182 12.64 0.56 -9.96
N PRO A 183 12.42 1.88 -9.77
CA PRO A 183 11.33 2.37 -8.96
C PRO A 183 9.97 1.85 -9.43
N GLU A 184 9.08 1.58 -8.47
CA GLU A 184 7.71 1.14 -8.72
C GLU A 184 6.77 2.34 -8.58
N ALA A 185 5.91 2.53 -9.58
CA ALA A 185 4.80 3.48 -9.49
C ALA A 185 3.68 2.88 -8.64
N VAL A 186 3.03 3.71 -7.82
CA VAL A 186 1.83 3.29 -7.11
C VAL A 186 0.70 3.19 -8.13
N VAL A 187 0.19 1.97 -8.30
CA VAL A 187 -0.99 1.70 -9.13
C VAL A 187 -2.22 1.83 -8.24
N PHE A 188 -3.13 2.69 -8.66
CA PHE A 188 -4.45 2.79 -8.06
C PHE A 188 -5.37 2.00 -8.96
N ASP A 189 -5.94 0.92 -8.42
CA ASP A 189 -7.15 0.38 -8.99
C ASP A 189 -8.18 1.50 -8.82
N GLU A 190 -8.53 2.19 -9.91
CA GLU A 190 -9.69 3.07 -9.92
C GLU A 190 -10.84 2.19 -9.47
N CYS A 191 -11.25 2.31 -8.19
CA CYS A 191 -12.32 1.51 -7.61
C CYS A 191 -13.49 1.57 -8.59
N ASP A 192 -13.75 0.47 -9.30
CA ASP A 192 -14.52 0.42 -10.54
C ASP A 192 -15.72 1.39 -10.49
N GLU A 193 -15.53 2.61 -11.03
CA GLU A 193 -16.64 3.56 -11.26
C GLU A 193 -17.47 3.09 -12.47
N GLU A 194 -17.05 2.00 -13.14
CA GLU A 194 -17.85 1.29 -14.13
C GLU A 194 -19.08 0.65 -13.47
N GLU A 195 -20.25 1.11 -13.91
CA GLU A 195 -21.61 0.59 -13.67
C GLU A 195 -22.51 1.33 -12.67
N ALA A 196 -22.23 2.59 -12.34
CA ALA A 196 -23.35 3.50 -12.06
C ALA A 196 -23.94 4.00 -13.40
N GLU A 197 -24.59 3.11 -14.17
CA GLU A 197 -25.48 3.60 -15.23
C GLU A 197 -26.50 4.54 -14.58
N PRO A 198 -26.59 5.82 -15.00
CA PRO A 198 -27.59 6.72 -14.44
C PRO A 198 -28.94 6.15 -14.85
N ALA A 199 -29.63 5.48 -13.92
CA ALA A 199 -31.01 5.06 -14.09
C ALA A 199 -31.80 6.32 -14.45
N ALA A 200 -32.14 6.46 -15.72
CA ALA A 200 -32.88 7.59 -16.24
C ALA A 200 -34.22 7.64 -15.49
N CYS A 201 -34.34 8.57 -14.55
CA CYS A 201 -35.59 8.87 -13.90
C CYS A 201 -36.48 9.57 -14.93
N THR A 202 -37.21 8.78 -15.73
CA THR A 202 -38.21 9.32 -16.64
C THR A 202 -39.37 9.89 -15.82
N PRO A 203 -39.70 11.19 -15.96
CA PRO A 203 -40.85 11.77 -15.27
C PRO A 203 -42.17 11.15 -15.77
N GLN A 204 -43.06 10.82 -14.83
CA GLN A 204 -44.45 10.39 -15.08
C GLN A 204 -45.38 11.59 -15.30
#